data_AF-A0A954B4Y2-F1
#
_entry.id   AF-A0A954B4Y2-F1
#
_cell.length_a   1.000
_cell.length_b   1.000
_cell.length_c   1.000
_cell.angle_alpha   90.00
_cell.angle_beta   90.00
_cell.angle_gamma   90.00
#
_symmetry.space_group_name_H-M   'P 1'
#
loop_
_entity.id
_entity.type
_entity.pdbx_description
1 polymer ?
#
loop_
_entity_poly.entity_id
_entity_poly.type
_entity_poly.pdbx_seq_one_letter_code
_entity_poly.pdbx_strand_id
1 'polypeptide(L)'
;RRCIAYLTIEHKGHIDREFRAAMGNRIFGCDDCLAVCPWNKFAEAARETRLAMRDDLRLTPLAELAELDDPAFRQRFAGTPVKRTGRDRFVRNVACAIGNSGDAALAPVVERLTMDSSPLVRGIAVWAARQLLDVEAFERLKSDRAPRERDDSVAQEWDA
;
A
#
# COMPACT_ATOMS: atom_id res chain seq x y z
N ARG A 1 -10.18 -11.68 -9.32
CA ARG A 1 -10.75 -10.36 -9.71
C ARG A 1 -9.59 -9.42 -10.02
N ARG A 2 -9.66 -8.55 -11.03
CA ARG A 2 -8.48 -7.81 -11.56
C ARG A 2 -8.52 -6.27 -11.43
N CYS A 3 -9.64 -5.68 -10.98
CA CYS A 3 -9.78 -4.22 -10.89
C CYS A 3 -8.97 -3.64 -9.71
N ILE A 4 -8.12 -2.64 -9.95
CA ILE A 4 -7.29 -2.00 -8.91
C ILE A 4 -8.15 -1.38 -7.80
N ALA A 5 -9.28 -0.76 -8.12
CA ALA A 5 -10.20 -0.23 -7.10
C ALA A 5 -10.72 -1.35 -6.18
N TYR A 6 -11.03 -2.53 -6.73
CA TYR A 6 -11.39 -3.69 -5.91
C TYR A 6 -10.22 -4.18 -5.04
N LEU A 7 -9.02 -4.29 -5.64
CA LEU A 7 -7.82 -4.77 -4.93
C LEU A 7 -7.44 -3.85 -3.76
N THR A 8 -7.60 -2.55 -3.92
CA THR A 8 -7.24 -1.56 -2.90
C THR A 8 -8.31 -1.36 -1.84
N ILE A 9 -9.59 -1.50 -2.18
CA ILE A 9 -10.70 -1.19 -1.25
C ILE A 9 -11.28 -2.45 -0.58
N GLU A 10 -11.57 -3.49 -1.37
CA GLU A 10 -12.41 -4.63 -0.94
C GLU A 10 -11.60 -5.91 -0.69
N HIS A 11 -10.48 -6.09 -1.38
CA HIS A 11 -9.72 -7.34 -1.31
C HIS A 11 -9.02 -7.52 0.03
N LYS A 12 -9.36 -8.62 0.73
CA LYS A 12 -8.91 -8.89 2.09
C LYS A 12 -7.55 -9.58 2.21
N GLY A 13 -7.14 -10.33 1.19
CA GLY A 13 -5.93 -11.15 1.23
C GLY A 13 -4.68 -10.42 0.73
N HIS A 14 -3.62 -11.20 0.49
CA HIS A 14 -2.43 -10.72 -0.21
C HIS A 14 -2.78 -10.31 -1.65
N ILE A 15 -2.10 -9.28 -2.17
CA ILE A 15 -2.21 -8.93 -3.58
C ILE A 15 -1.38 -9.93 -4.39
N ASP A 16 -2.00 -10.57 -5.38
CA ASP A 16 -1.29 -11.49 -6.28
C ASP A 16 -0.15 -10.77 -7.00
N ARG A 17 0.98 -11.45 -7.17
CA ARG A 17 2.24 -10.86 -7.68
C ARG A 17 2.05 -10.14 -9.02
N GLU A 18 1.23 -10.70 -9.92
CA GLU A 18 0.96 -10.13 -11.24
C GLU A 18 0.33 -8.71 -11.19
N PHE A 19 -0.33 -8.33 -10.09
CA PHE A 19 -1.01 -7.04 -9.99
C PHE A 19 -0.19 -5.96 -9.28
N ARG A 20 0.85 -6.33 -8.51
CA ARG A 20 1.57 -5.39 -7.61
C ARG A 20 2.20 -4.23 -8.38
N ALA A 21 2.93 -4.54 -9.45
CA ALA A 21 3.51 -3.52 -10.33
C ALA A 21 2.45 -2.61 -10.96
N ALA A 22 1.36 -3.21 -11.47
CA ALA A 22 0.28 -2.48 -12.14
C ALA A 22 -0.52 -1.55 -11.19
N MET A 23 -0.50 -1.79 -9.88
CA MET A 23 -1.13 -0.88 -8.91
C MET A 23 -0.46 0.51 -8.91
N GLY A 24 0.83 0.60 -9.22
CA GLY A 24 1.58 1.86 -9.16
C GLY A 24 1.49 2.50 -7.79
N ASN A 25 1.11 3.78 -7.74
CA ASN A 25 0.95 4.56 -6.51
C ASN A 25 -0.49 4.55 -5.93
N ARG A 26 -1.39 3.69 -6.44
CA ARG A 26 -2.81 3.68 -6.03
C ARG A 26 -2.98 2.96 -4.70
N ILE A 27 -3.07 3.73 -3.62
CA ILE A 27 -3.22 3.20 -2.26
C ILE A 27 -4.69 2.99 -1.83
N PHE A 28 -5.64 3.69 -2.47
CA PHE A 28 -7.08 3.54 -2.25
C PHE A 28 -7.85 3.98 -3.51
N GLY A 29 -8.54 3.04 -4.16
CA GLY A 29 -9.27 3.31 -5.40
C GLY A 29 -8.40 3.31 -6.66
N CYS A 30 -9.02 3.63 -7.79
CA CYS A 30 -8.39 3.79 -9.10
C CYS A 30 -9.36 4.55 -10.01
N ASP A 31 -8.92 5.68 -10.55
CA ASP A 31 -9.74 6.53 -11.41
C ASP A 31 -9.32 6.45 -12.89
N ASP A 32 -8.47 5.49 -13.27
CA ASP A 32 -7.90 5.42 -14.61
C ASP A 32 -8.97 5.27 -15.69
N CYS A 33 -10.01 4.48 -15.43
CA CYS A 33 -11.13 4.32 -16.35
C CYS A 33 -11.96 5.62 -16.49
N LEU A 34 -12.02 6.44 -15.45
CA LEU A 34 -12.66 7.76 -15.49
C LEU A 34 -11.77 8.78 -16.18
N ALA A 35 -10.44 8.71 -15.99
CA ALA A 35 -9.47 9.62 -16.57
C ALA A 35 -9.41 9.51 -18.10
N VAL A 36 -9.55 8.30 -18.65
CA VAL A 36 -9.57 8.08 -20.11
C VAL A 36 -10.95 8.26 -20.74
N CYS A 37 -12.00 8.47 -19.93
CA CYS A 37 -13.37 8.54 -20.44
C CYS A 37 -13.60 9.84 -21.23
N PRO A 38 -14.08 9.76 -22.50
CA PRO A 38 -14.28 10.95 -23.34
C PRO A 38 -15.39 11.87 -22.84
N TRP A 39 -16.28 11.38 -21.98
CA TRP A 39 -17.33 12.17 -21.35
C TRP A 39 -16.83 12.93 -20.12
N ASN A 40 -15.86 12.37 -19.40
CA ASN A 40 -15.35 12.96 -18.16
C ASN A 40 -14.48 14.20 -18.42
N LYS A 41 -14.02 14.42 -19.65
CA LYS A 41 -13.33 15.67 -20.06
C LYS A 41 -14.20 16.92 -19.89
N PHE A 42 -15.52 16.76 -19.82
CA PHE A 42 -16.47 17.84 -19.61
C PHE A 42 -16.95 17.93 -18.16
N ALA A 43 -16.47 17.07 -17.27
CA ALA A 43 -16.88 17.08 -15.87
C ALA A 43 -16.27 18.29 -15.14
N GLU A 44 -17.09 18.93 -14.29
CA GLU A 44 -16.66 20.02 -13.43
C GLU A 44 -16.50 19.53 -11.99
N ALA A 45 -15.56 20.14 -11.25
CA ALA A 45 -15.40 19.86 -9.83
C ALA A 45 -16.68 20.25 -9.07
N ALA A 46 -17.14 19.37 -8.19
CA ALA A 46 -18.30 19.63 -7.35
C ALA A 46 -18.03 20.85 -6.44
N ARG A 47 -19.03 21.73 -6.31
CA ARG A 47 -18.97 22.93 -5.46
C ARG A 47 -19.48 22.69 -4.03
N GLU A 48 -19.92 21.47 -3.73
CA GLU A 48 -20.43 21.13 -2.41
C GLU A 48 -19.28 20.95 -1.42
N THR A 49 -19.23 21.80 -0.38
CA THR A 49 -18.18 21.80 0.64
C THR A 49 -18.01 20.44 1.33
N ARG A 50 -19.09 19.65 1.47
CA ARG A 50 -19.01 18.30 2.07
C ARG A 50 -18.19 17.31 1.24
N LEU A 51 -18.03 17.57 -0.06
CA LEU A 51 -17.24 16.76 -0.98
C LEU A 51 -15.81 17.30 -1.15
N ALA A 52 -15.48 18.43 -0.51
CA ALA A 52 -14.13 18.97 -0.55
C ALA A 52 -13.16 18.01 0.15
N MET A 53 -12.06 17.70 -0.52
CA MET A 53 -10.99 16.92 0.08
C MET A 53 -10.38 17.72 1.23
N ARG A 54 -10.26 17.09 2.40
CA ARG A 54 -9.62 17.74 3.55
C ARG A 54 -8.13 17.96 3.26
N ASP A 55 -7.63 19.15 3.55
CA ASP A 55 -6.25 19.52 3.25
C ASP A 55 -5.23 18.63 3.98
N ASP A 56 -5.55 18.15 5.19
CA ASP A 56 -4.69 17.26 5.96
C ASP A 56 -4.55 15.85 5.37
N LEU A 57 -5.39 15.49 4.39
CA LEU A 57 -5.33 14.24 3.63
C LEU A 57 -4.63 14.41 2.27
N ARG A 58 -4.30 15.65 1.89
CA ARG A 58 -3.68 15.95 0.61
C ARG A 58 -2.18 15.70 0.69
N LEU A 59 -1.65 14.90 -0.24
CA LEU A 59 -0.21 14.74 -0.48
C LEU A 59 0.61 14.28 0.75
N THR A 60 0.02 13.46 1.63
CA THR A 60 0.78 12.88 2.75
C THR A 60 1.88 11.93 2.24
N PRO A 61 3.13 12.07 2.70
CA PRO A 61 4.22 11.18 2.30
C PRO A 61 3.93 9.70 2.60
N LEU A 62 4.37 8.80 1.71
CA LEU A 62 4.16 7.36 1.88
C LEU A 62 4.81 6.82 3.17
N ALA A 63 5.96 7.38 3.57
CA ALA A 63 6.64 7.02 4.81
C ALA A 63 5.76 7.28 6.04
N GLU A 64 5.11 8.44 6.11
CA GLU A 64 4.19 8.78 7.21
C GLU A 64 2.94 7.88 7.21
N LEU A 65 2.39 7.60 6.03
CA LEU A 65 1.23 6.72 5.91
C LEU A 65 1.54 5.28 6.33
N ALA A 66 2.78 4.82 6.12
CA ALA A 66 3.24 3.50 6.54
C ALA A 66 3.38 3.36 8.06
N GLU A 67 3.47 4.47 8.80
CA GLU A 67 3.65 4.49 10.25
C GLU A 67 2.34 4.45 11.05
N LEU A 68 1.20 4.56 10.36
CA LEU A 68 -0.10 4.55 11.03
C LEU A 68 -0.35 3.21 11.74
N ASP A 69 -0.57 3.29 13.06
CA ASP A 69 -1.20 2.24 13.83
C ASP A 69 -2.74 2.29 13.69
N ASP A 70 -3.45 1.32 14.27
CA ASP A 70 -4.92 1.27 14.14
C ASP A 70 -5.63 2.51 14.73
N PRO A 71 -5.28 3.00 15.94
CA PRO A 71 -5.84 4.25 16.47
C PRO A 71 -5.60 5.46 15.56
N ALA A 72 -4.37 5.70 15.11
CA ALA A 72 -4.02 6.83 14.25
C ALA A 72 -4.71 6.74 12.90
N PHE A 73 -4.77 5.54 12.29
CA PHE A 73 -5.51 5.29 11.05
C PHE A 73 -7.00 5.65 11.21
N ARG A 74 -7.63 5.18 12.28
CA ARG A 74 -9.06 5.43 12.53
C ARG A 74 -9.37 6.89 12.77
N GLN A 75 -8.50 7.60 13.49
CA GLN A 75 -8.62 9.03 13.74
C GLN A 75 -8.45 9.82 12.44
N ARG A 76 -7.36 9.56 11.71
CA ARG A 76 -7.02 10.27 10.47
C ARG A 76 -8.12 10.16 9.41
N PHE A 77 -8.61 8.95 9.19
CA PHE A 77 -9.60 8.67 8.13
C PHE A 77 -11.05 8.70 8.62
N ALA A 78 -11.32 9.16 9.84
CA ALA A 78 -12.68 9.34 10.35
C ALA A 78 -13.53 10.21 9.39
N GLY A 79 -14.75 9.74 9.12
CA GLY A 79 -15.67 10.41 8.18
C GLY A 79 -15.34 10.22 6.70
N THR A 80 -14.30 9.44 6.35
CA THR A 80 -13.94 9.15 4.96
C THR A 80 -14.24 7.69 4.58
N PRO A 81 -14.46 7.38 3.29
CA PRO A 81 -14.59 6.00 2.82
C PRO A 81 -13.34 5.14 3.09
N VAL A 82 -12.16 5.75 3.23
CA VAL A 82 -10.89 5.05 3.46
C VAL A 82 -10.93 4.23 4.75
N LYS A 83 -11.61 4.73 5.78
CA LYS A 83 -11.73 4.05 7.09
C LYS A 83 -12.26 2.62 6.97
N ARG A 84 -13.12 2.32 5.99
CA ARG A 84 -13.71 0.98 5.80
C ARG A 84 -12.70 -0.08 5.34
N THR A 85 -11.58 0.34 4.76
CA THR A 85 -10.48 -0.53 4.35
C THR A 85 -9.75 -1.11 5.57
N GLY A 86 -9.72 -0.40 6.69
CA GLY A 86 -8.93 -0.80 7.86
C GLY A 86 -7.42 -0.62 7.62
N ARG A 87 -6.67 -0.51 8.73
CA ARG A 87 -5.25 -0.17 8.75
C ARG A 87 -4.41 -1.13 7.92
N ASP A 88 -4.54 -2.43 8.13
CA ASP A 88 -3.65 -3.42 7.51
C ASP A 88 -3.74 -3.44 5.99
N ARG A 89 -4.95 -3.40 5.44
CA ARG A 89 -5.13 -3.34 3.98
C ARG A 89 -4.62 -2.02 3.41
N PHE A 90 -4.80 -0.92 4.14
CA PHE A 90 -4.30 0.37 3.73
C PHE A 90 -2.77 0.41 3.71
N VAL A 91 -2.11 0.01 4.80
CA VAL A 91 -0.65 -0.04 4.90
C VAL A 91 -0.06 -1.06 3.93
N ARG A 92 -0.74 -2.18 3.67
CA ARG A 92 -0.37 -3.12 2.59
C ARG A 92 -0.33 -2.41 1.23
N ASN A 93 -1.32 -1.60 0.91
CA ASN A 93 -1.34 -0.85 -0.35
C ASN A 93 -0.26 0.23 -0.39
N VAL A 94 -0.01 0.91 0.74
CA VAL A 94 1.07 1.90 0.87
C VAL A 94 2.43 1.25 0.64
N ALA A 95 2.71 0.10 1.26
CA ALA A 95 3.96 -0.64 1.04
C ALA A 95 4.12 -1.08 -0.43
N CYS A 96 3.03 -1.47 -1.09
CA CYS A 96 3.04 -1.74 -2.53
C CYS A 96 3.44 -0.48 -3.34
N ALA A 97 2.85 0.67 -3.02
CA ALA A 97 3.20 1.95 -3.65
C ALA A 97 4.65 2.38 -3.37
N ILE A 98 5.17 2.11 -2.17
CA ILE A 98 6.58 2.33 -1.82
C ILE A 98 7.49 1.46 -2.71
N GLY A 99 7.21 0.16 -2.83
CA GLY A 99 7.99 -0.73 -3.71
C GLY A 99 7.95 -0.28 -5.18
N ASN A 100 6.78 0.14 -5.66
CA ASN A 100 6.61 0.67 -7.03
C ASN A 100 7.32 2.00 -7.29
N SER A 101 7.68 2.75 -6.24
CA SER A 101 8.33 4.06 -6.41
C SER A 101 9.77 3.94 -6.92
N GLY A 102 10.44 2.82 -6.64
CA GLY A 102 11.88 2.66 -6.88
C GLY A 102 12.76 3.58 -6.02
N ASP A 103 12.19 4.28 -5.04
CA ASP A 103 12.93 5.21 -4.18
C ASP A 103 13.64 4.47 -3.06
N ALA A 104 14.95 4.26 -3.21
CA ALA A 104 15.79 3.60 -2.22
C ALA A 104 15.79 4.31 -0.86
N ALA A 105 15.45 5.61 -0.78
CA ALA A 105 15.33 6.32 0.49
C ALA A 105 14.19 5.77 1.37
N LEU A 106 13.21 5.08 0.79
CA LEU A 106 12.11 4.44 1.49
C LEU A 106 12.40 2.99 1.92
N ALA A 107 13.58 2.44 1.59
CA ALA A 107 13.95 1.08 1.98
C ALA A 107 13.85 0.82 3.50
N PRO A 108 14.30 1.73 4.40
CA PRO A 108 14.17 1.54 5.85
C PRO A 108 12.70 1.41 6.31
N VAL A 109 11.76 2.03 5.60
CA VAL A 109 10.33 1.95 5.91
C VAL A 109 9.83 0.53 5.67
N VAL A 110 10.13 -0.06 4.51
CA VAL A 110 9.67 -1.43 4.18
C VAL A 110 10.41 -2.49 4.97
N GLU A 111 11.69 -2.31 5.28
CA GLU A 111 12.44 -3.18 6.20
C GLU A 111 11.78 -3.26 7.59
N ARG A 112 11.31 -2.13 8.12
CA ARG A 112 10.57 -2.10 9.39
C ARG A 112 9.23 -2.84 9.27
N LEU A 113 8.52 -2.65 8.15
CA LEU A 113 7.23 -3.29 7.90
C LEU A 113 7.33 -4.82 7.72
N THR A 114 8.51 -5.38 7.44
CA THR A 114 8.68 -6.85 7.47
C THR A 114 8.55 -7.44 8.88
N MET A 115 8.44 -6.60 9.92
CA MET A 115 8.17 -7.02 11.31
C MET A 115 6.76 -6.65 11.78
N ASP A 116 5.90 -6.14 10.91
CA ASP A 116 4.54 -5.75 11.27
C ASP A 116 3.73 -6.93 11.84
N SER A 117 2.79 -6.67 12.74
CA SER A 117 1.96 -7.73 13.33
C SER A 117 1.07 -8.41 12.29
N SER A 118 0.70 -7.69 11.21
CA SER A 118 -0.14 -8.20 10.14
C SER A 118 0.66 -8.95 9.07
N PRO A 119 0.34 -10.23 8.78
CA PRO A 119 1.00 -10.98 7.71
C PRO A 119 0.76 -10.32 6.34
N LEU A 120 -0.37 -9.66 6.14
CA LEU A 120 -0.67 -8.90 4.91
C LEU A 120 0.38 -7.81 4.64
N VAL A 121 0.77 -7.09 5.69
CA VAL A 121 1.75 -6.01 5.62
C VAL A 121 3.14 -6.58 5.46
N ARG A 122 3.51 -7.60 6.26
CA ARG A 122 4.82 -8.24 6.15
C ARG A 122 5.07 -8.79 4.74
N GLY A 123 4.13 -9.56 4.18
CA GLY A 123 4.32 -10.19 2.87
C GLY A 123 4.55 -9.19 1.74
N ILE A 124 3.79 -8.10 1.68
CA ILE A 124 4.02 -7.07 0.66
C ILE A 124 5.28 -6.24 0.94
N ALA A 125 5.66 -6.08 2.21
CA ALA A 125 6.88 -5.39 2.60
C ALA A 125 8.13 -6.16 2.15
N VAL A 126 8.12 -7.49 2.19
CA VAL A 126 9.19 -8.32 1.62
C VAL A 126 9.34 -8.06 0.12
N TRP A 127 8.23 -8.09 -0.60
CA TRP A 127 8.23 -7.79 -2.04
C TRP A 127 8.75 -6.39 -2.33
N ALA A 128 8.32 -5.38 -1.56
CA ALA A 128 8.74 -4.00 -1.72
C ALA A 128 10.23 -3.82 -1.37
N ALA A 129 10.72 -4.46 -0.30
CA ALA A 129 12.14 -4.46 0.05
C ALA A 129 13.00 -5.01 -1.10
N ARG A 130 12.54 -6.06 -1.77
CA ARG A 130 13.22 -6.60 -2.96
C ARG A 130 13.27 -5.65 -4.16
N GLN A 131 12.32 -4.70 -4.25
CA GLN A 131 12.36 -3.68 -5.30
C GLN A 131 13.35 -2.55 -4.99
N LEU A 132 13.59 -2.28 -3.70
CA LEU A 132 14.31 -1.08 -3.25
C LEU A 132 15.74 -1.35 -2.76
N LEU A 133 15.99 -2.56 -2.26
CA LEU A 133 17.30 -2.98 -1.77
C LEU A 133 18.15 -3.58 -2.89
N ASP A 134 19.46 -3.38 -2.80
CA ASP A 134 20.38 -4.21 -3.56
C ASP A 134 20.36 -5.67 -3.07
N VAL A 135 20.96 -6.55 -3.87
CA VAL A 135 20.96 -7.99 -3.61
C VAL A 135 21.59 -8.32 -2.25
N GLU A 136 22.69 -7.67 -1.88
CA GLU A 136 23.40 -7.98 -0.63
C GLU A 136 22.60 -7.55 0.60
N ALA A 137 21.99 -6.37 0.55
CA ALA A 137 21.11 -5.85 1.60
C ALA A 137 19.84 -6.69 1.75
N PHE A 138 19.23 -7.12 0.64
CA PHE A 138 18.07 -8.00 0.69
C PHE A 138 18.41 -9.37 1.28
N GLU A 139 19.54 -9.99 0.91
CA GLU A 139 19.96 -11.27 1.47
C GLU A 139 20.27 -11.17 2.97
N ARG A 140 20.90 -10.07 3.42
CA ARG A 140 21.08 -9.81 4.86
C ARG A 140 19.73 -9.72 5.58
N LEU A 141 18.79 -8.96 5.04
CA LEU A 141 17.45 -8.84 5.61
C LEU A 141 16.74 -10.20 5.67
N LYS A 142 16.77 -10.96 4.55
CA LYS A 142 16.20 -12.31 4.47
C LYS A 142 16.79 -13.23 5.52
N SER A 143 18.12 -13.25 5.69
CA SER A 143 18.81 -14.10 6.66
C SER A 143 18.41 -13.84 8.12
N ASP A 144 18.07 -12.59 8.47
CA ASP A 144 17.60 -12.24 9.82
C ASP A 144 16.11 -12.48 10.02
N ARG A 145 15.28 -12.17 9.02
CA ARG A 145 13.81 -12.13 9.15
C ARG A 145 13.13 -13.44 8.76
N ALA A 146 13.51 -14.05 7.63
CA ALA A 146 12.82 -15.22 7.08
C ALA A 146 12.77 -16.42 8.05
N PRO A 147 13.84 -16.76 8.81
CA PRO A 147 13.80 -17.87 9.77
C PRO A 147 12.80 -17.68 10.94
N ARG A 148 12.36 -16.45 11.19
CA ARG A 148 11.40 -16.13 12.27
C ARG A 148 9.95 -16.05 11.78
N GLU A 149 9.73 -16.07 10.47
CA GLU A 149 8.39 -16.00 9.90
C GLU A 149 7.62 -17.30 10.16
N ARG A 150 6.35 -17.16 10.53
CA ARG A 150 5.47 -18.29 10.86
C ARG A 150 4.24 -18.39 9.96
N ASP A 151 3.96 -17.33 9.20
CA ASP A 151 2.91 -17.33 8.20
C ASP A 151 3.43 -17.88 6.87
N ASP A 152 2.85 -18.99 6.41
CA ASP A 152 3.27 -19.67 5.19
C ASP A 152 3.20 -18.77 3.95
N SER A 153 2.24 -17.84 3.89
CA SER A 153 2.08 -16.93 2.75
C SER A 153 3.21 -15.90 2.72
N VAL A 154 3.67 -15.45 3.89
CA VAL A 154 4.81 -14.54 4.00
C VAL A 154 6.14 -15.27 3.79
N ALA A 155 6.28 -16.51 4.27
CA ALA A 155 7.45 -17.34 4.00
C ALA A 155 7.69 -17.51 2.48
N GLN A 156 6.63 -17.76 1.71
CA GLN A 156 6.70 -17.84 0.24
C GLN A 156 7.14 -16.53 -0.43
N GLU A 157 6.94 -15.37 0.20
CA GLU A 157 7.44 -14.09 -0.32
C GLU A 157 8.95 -13.93 -0.14
N TRP A 158 9.53 -14.51 0.91
CA TRP A 158 10.99 -14.51 1.10
C TRP A 158 11.71 -15.40 0.08
N ASP A 159 11.08 -16.49 -0.34
CA ASP A 159 11.64 -17.45 -1.31
C ASP A 159 11.26 -17.16 -2.77
N ALA A 160 10.54 -16.06 -2.99
CA ALA A 160 10.02 -15.62 -4.29
C ALA A 160 11.08 -15.40 -5.37
#